data_AF-A0AAP9DE95-F1
#
_entry.id   AF-A0AAP9DE95-F1
#
_cell.length_a   1.000
_cell.length_b   1.000
_cell.length_c   1.000
_cell.angle_alpha   90.00
_cell.angle_beta   90.00
_cell.angle_gamma   90.00
#
_symmetry.space_group_name_H-M   'P 1'
#
loop_
_entity.id
_entity.type
_entity.pdbx_description
1 polymer ?
#
loop_
_entity_poly.entity_id
_entity_poly.type
_entity_poly.pdbx_seq_one_letter_code
_entity_poly.pdbx_strand_id
1 'polypeptide(L)'
;MATLDDDLAKAVTEGFRLAQSSIINQDLILSGAGDVTVTLADGSKKTGPSWTKLIAQAGAAGASAAAAKTSETNAKTSETNANSSKTAAATSATNAKTSETNAKTSETNAKTSETNAKTSETDAAASASSAAASLAAAQLLTSVPYEDAPYPDVWAPLSDDLRLLAGFAPYDKLTISGQVLELPSKSVTLTRAGTGTYTDKSGVLRTAAINEPRFEKEGLLIEEQRTNQALYSQDLSNAYWPKARVITTTGFSAPDGSNNAIKLIPNTEAASSHYISKPLSAVAGNAYVWSIFVKAGEYTKCRLNFSGSATTNNMSCDFDLITGTATGVTSEGVPTITPLADGWFRVSSKTEVYATSGVVNINIWIMEQNTTTFTGDGIKGLYIWGAQFEQGATMTSFIPTTTATVTRAADDCILQRSGNDNWWGPITIALELHCNGVTSSGASTSDRRGILAFYPSSTEFAVMMLDASSTQSGRLAFAYGPATYNFYTGRVDDGKVHTLACVSDTVVNKSVIDGGAPSNPTPTSRPTPDRIFSANTVIYLGRGAGITTAGQRMLNGHIRNLRIWHRALTDNQIRGLR
;
A
#
# COMPACT_ATOMS: atom_id res chain seq x y z
N MET A 1 -22.52 120.59 93.93
CA MET A 1 -23.58 119.61 93.63
C MET A 1 -23.72 119.49 92.11
N ALA A 2 -22.79 118.81 91.46
CA ALA A 2 -23.15 117.90 90.37
C ALA A 2 -23.17 116.54 91.08
N THR A 3 -24.35 115.94 91.20
CA THR A 3 -24.63 114.83 92.12
C THR A 3 -24.05 113.53 91.59
N LEU A 4 -23.54 112.67 92.49
CA LEU A 4 -22.99 111.33 92.28
C LEU A 4 -23.86 110.42 91.36
N ASP A 5 -25.15 110.76 91.24
CA ASP A 5 -26.11 110.12 90.33
C ASP A 5 -25.75 110.26 88.85
N ASP A 6 -25.15 111.37 88.41
CA ASP A 6 -24.84 111.58 86.98
C ASP A 6 -23.66 110.72 86.49
N ASP A 7 -22.62 110.53 87.31
CA ASP A 7 -21.45 109.71 86.97
C ASP A 7 -21.78 108.21 87.02
N LEU A 8 -22.61 107.77 87.98
CA LEU A 8 -23.09 106.40 88.04
C LEU A 8 -24.01 106.08 86.86
N ALA A 9 -24.92 107.01 86.50
CA ALA A 9 -25.76 106.87 85.31
C ALA A 9 -24.92 106.77 84.02
N LYS A 10 -23.83 107.55 83.91
CA LYS A 10 -22.93 107.52 82.76
C LYS A 10 -22.13 106.22 82.67
N ALA A 11 -21.62 105.69 83.78
CA ALA A 11 -20.89 104.42 83.82
C ALA A 11 -21.80 103.21 83.52
N VAL A 12 -23.02 103.20 84.05
CA VAL A 12 -24.03 102.16 83.77
C VAL A 12 -24.43 102.22 82.29
N THR A 13 -24.68 103.42 81.75
CA THR A 13 -25.00 103.62 80.32
C THR A 13 -23.87 103.13 79.41
N GLU A 14 -22.62 103.41 79.76
CA GLU A 14 -21.46 102.97 78.98
C GLU A 14 -21.24 101.45 79.05
N GLY A 15 -21.46 100.83 80.22
CA GLY A 15 -21.45 99.37 80.37
C GLY A 15 -22.53 98.68 79.55
N PHE A 16 -23.75 99.22 79.53
CA PHE A 16 -24.83 98.73 78.66
C PHE A 16 -24.49 98.89 77.18
N ARG A 17 -23.90 100.02 76.79
CA ARG A 17 -23.45 100.28 75.41
C ARG A 17 -22.39 99.26 74.96
N LEU A 18 -21.43 98.94 75.82
CA LEU A 18 -20.38 97.95 75.54
C LEU A 18 -20.94 96.52 75.44
N ALA A 19 -21.85 96.14 76.34
CA ALA A 19 -22.52 94.84 76.29
C ALA A 19 -23.37 94.69 75.02
N GLN A 20 -24.12 95.73 74.66
CA GLN A 20 -24.90 95.77 73.42
C GLN A 20 -23.98 95.67 72.18
N SER A 21 -22.84 96.36 72.19
CA SER A 21 -21.83 96.25 71.13
C SER A 21 -21.22 94.84 71.03
N SER A 22 -21.02 94.15 72.15
CA SER A 22 -20.49 92.78 72.18
C SER A 22 -21.49 91.78 71.62
N ILE A 23 -22.77 91.90 72.00
CA ILE A 23 -23.87 91.07 71.46
C ILE A 23 -24.00 91.28 69.95
N ILE A 24 -23.99 92.54 69.49
CA ILE A 24 -24.03 92.87 68.06
C ILE A 24 -22.84 92.26 67.32
N ASN A 25 -21.62 92.34 67.88
CA ASN A 25 -20.45 91.72 67.27
C ASN A 25 -20.56 90.17 67.21
N GLN A 26 -21.09 89.53 68.26
CA GLN A 26 -21.31 88.08 68.26
C GLN A 26 -22.34 87.65 67.21
N ASP A 27 -23.47 88.36 67.12
CA ASP A 27 -24.49 88.12 66.09
C ASP A 27 -23.92 88.34 64.68
N LEU A 28 -23.15 89.41 64.48
CA LEU A 28 -22.46 89.66 63.21
C LEU A 28 -21.51 88.50 62.87
N ILE A 29 -20.67 88.06 63.81
CA ILE A 29 -19.72 86.96 63.61
C ILE A 29 -20.42 85.63 63.31
N LEU A 30 -21.51 85.31 64.03
CA LEU A 30 -22.19 84.02 63.93
C LEU A 30 -23.16 83.95 62.73
N SER A 31 -24.01 84.97 62.55
CA SER A 31 -25.11 84.94 61.57
C SER A 31 -24.97 85.89 60.38
N GLY A 32 -23.89 86.67 60.28
CA GLY A 32 -23.65 87.53 59.11
C GLY A 32 -23.49 86.72 57.81
N ALA A 33 -23.97 87.24 56.68
CA ALA A 33 -23.92 86.54 55.39
C ALA A 33 -22.65 86.83 54.55
N GLY A 34 -21.73 87.65 55.07
CA GLY A 34 -20.58 88.17 54.32
C GLY A 34 -19.36 88.45 55.19
N ASP A 35 -18.53 89.40 54.75
CA ASP A 35 -17.52 89.96 55.65
C ASP A 35 -18.22 90.88 56.64
N VAL A 36 -17.97 90.65 57.92
CA VAL A 36 -18.56 91.40 59.00
C VAL A 36 -17.52 92.29 59.64
N THR A 37 -17.93 93.51 59.96
CA THR A 37 -17.07 94.51 60.57
C THR A 37 -17.47 94.66 62.03
N VAL A 38 -16.63 94.15 62.93
CA VAL A 38 -16.84 94.30 64.37
C VAL A 38 -16.22 95.61 64.85
N THR A 39 -16.95 96.33 65.70
CA THR A 39 -16.43 97.55 66.34
C THR A 39 -15.95 97.18 67.74
N LEU A 40 -14.67 97.46 68.04
CA LEU A 40 -14.06 97.15 69.32
C LEU A 40 -14.47 98.20 70.37
N ALA A 41 -14.21 97.90 71.65
CA ALA A 41 -14.58 98.78 72.76
C ALA A 41 -13.97 100.20 72.66
N ASP A 42 -12.82 100.33 72.00
CA ASP A 42 -12.11 101.59 71.74
C ASP A 42 -12.60 102.35 70.49
N GLY A 43 -13.61 101.82 69.79
CA GLY A 43 -14.19 102.41 68.57
C GLY A 43 -13.48 102.01 67.26
N SER A 44 -12.36 101.28 67.32
CA SER A 44 -11.69 100.77 66.12
C SER A 44 -12.48 99.62 65.47
N LYS A 45 -12.27 99.39 64.17
CA LYS A 45 -13.05 98.42 63.37
C LYS A 45 -12.15 97.34 62.79
N LYS A 46 -12.60 96.08 62.82
CA LYS A 46 -11.95 94.95 62.12
C LYS A 46 -12.95 94.22 61.24
N THR A 47 -12.54 93.90 60.01
CA THR A 47 -13.37 93.22 59.02
C THR A 47 -12.81 91.83 58.74
N GLY A 48 -13.67 90.82 58.75
CA GLY A 48 -13.32 89.45 58.41
C GLY A 48 -14.57 88.63 58.05
N PRO A 49 -14.40 87.42 57.51
CA PRO A 49 -15.54 86.58 57.17
C PRO A 49 -16.33 86.18 58.42
N SER A 50 -17.66 86.18 58.32
CA SER A 50 -18.49 85.53 59.33
C SER A 50 -18.26 84.00 59.34
N TRP A 51 -18.68 83.34 60.41
CA TRP A 51 -18.70 81.87 60.48
C TRP A 51 -19.52 81.24 59.37
N THR A 52 -20.67 81.85 59.04
CA THR A 52 -21.53 81.38 57.95
C THR A 52 -20.79 81.42 56.60
N LYS A 53 -20.03 82.49 56.31
CA LYS A 53 -19.20 82.59 55.08
C LYS A 53 -18.08 81.56 55.06
N LEU A 54 -17.41 81.34 56.21
CA LEU A 54 -16.36 80.33 56.36
C LEU A 54 -16.86 78.90 56.15
N ILE A 55 -18.03 78.56 56.73
CA ILE A 55 -18.69 77.26 56.55
C ILE A 55 -19.09 77.06 55.08
N ALA A 56 -19.64 78.09 54.43
CA ALA A 56 -19.98 78.03 53.01
C ALA A 56 -18.74 77.80 52.12
N GLN A 57 -17.62 78.49 52.41
CA GLN A 57 -16.35 78.28 51.72
C GLN A 57 -15.78 76.88 51.96
N ALA A 58 -15.83 76.38 53.19
CA ALA A 58 -15.40 75.02 53.52
C ALA A 58 -16.27 73.96 52.80
N GLY A 59 -17.59 74.18 52.73
CA GLY A 59 -18.51 73.35 51.96
C GLY A 59 -18.23 73.36 50.46
N ALA A 60 -17.97 74.53 49.89
CA ALA A 60 -17.58 74.67 48.47
C ALA A 60 -16.23 73.99 48.18
N ALA A 61 -15.25 74.10 49.09
CA ALA A 61 -13.98 73.40 48.98
C ALA A 61 -14.16 71.86 49.05
N GLY A 62 -15.01 71.38 49.96
CA GLY A 62 -15.38 69.96 50.04
C GLY A 62 -16.06 69.44 48.77
N ALA A 63 -16.99 70.20 48.19
CA ALA A 63 -17.63 69.87 46.92
C ALA A 63 -16.62 69.83 45.76
N SER A 64 -15.69 70.78 45.72
CA SER A 64 -14.61 70.81 44.73
C SER A 64 -13.68 69.59 44.85
N ALA A 65 -13.31 69.21 46.07
CA ALA A 65 -12.51 68.00 46.32
C ALA A 65 -13.24 66.71 45.89
N ALA A 66 -14.55 66.61 46.14
CA ALA A 66 -15.36 65.48 45.68
C ALA A 66 -15.47 65.42 44.14
N ALA A 67 -15.62 66.57 43.49
CA ALA A 67 -15.62 66.68 42.04
C ALA A 67 -14.26 66.27 41.44
N ALA A 68 -13.15 66.69 42.05
CA ALA A 68 -11.81 66.28 41.64
C ALA A 68 -11.62 64.75 41.76
N LYS A 69 -12.09 64.13 42.85
CA LYS A 69 -12.03 62.67 43.01
C LYS A 69 -12.87 61.91 41.97
N THR A 70 -14.03 62.45 41.63
CA THR A 70 -14.88 61.91 40.55
C THR A 70 -14.16 62.01 39.20
N SER A 71 -13.50 63.15 38.93
CA SER A 71 -12.71 63.34 37.70
C SER A 71 -11.55 62.35 37.59
N GLU A 72 -10.81 62.11 38.68
CA GLU A 72 -9.75 61.11 38.75
C GLU A 72 -10.28 59.69 38.40
N THR A 73 -11.44 59.33 38.97
CA THR A 73 -12.10 58.04 38.71
C THR A 73 -12.49 57.91 37.24
N ASN A 74 -13.11 58.94 36.66
CA ASN A 74 -13.50 58.96 35.25
C ASN A 74 -12.30 58.88 34.31
N ALA A 75 -11.18 59.51 34.66
CA ALA A 75 -9.93 59.40 33.90
C ALA A 75 -9.41 57.96 33.90
N LYS A 76 -9.46 57.26 35.04
CA LYS A 76 -9.06 55.85 35.14
C LYS A 76 -9.96 54.91 34.35
N THR A 77 -11.28 55.15 34.37
CA THR A 77 -12.23 54.42 33.52
C THR A 77 -11.93 54.64 32.04
N SER A 78 -11.63 55.89 31.64
CA SER A 78 -11.28 56.22 30.25
C SER A 78 -10.00 55.52 29.79
N GLU A 79 -8.97 55.44 30.64
CA GLU A 79 -7.75 54.68 30.38
C GLU A 79 -8.04 53.19 30.16
N THR A 80 -8.92 52.61 31.00
CA THR A 80 -9.34 51.20 30.88
C THR A 80 -10.06 50.95 29.56
N ASN A 81 -11.02 51.81 29.20
CA ASN A 81 -11.76 51.71 27.95
C ASN A 81 -10.84 51.82 26.72
N ALA A 82 -9.87 52.74 26.75
CA ALA A 82 -8.88 52.89 25.68
C ALA A 82 -8.03 51.60 25.51
N ASN A 83 -7.63 50.97 26.60
CA ASN A 83 -6.91 49.69 26.57
C ASN A 83 -7.77 48.55 26.01
N SER A 84 -9.05 48.46 26.40
CA SER A 84 -9.99 47.48 25.81
C SER A 84 -10.17 47.69 24.31
N SER A 85 -10.32 48.93 23.85
CA SER A 85 -10.40 49.26 22.42
C SER A 85 -9.13 48.88 21.66
N LYS A 86 -7.94 49.10 22.25
CA LYS A 86 -6.65 48.66 21.67
C LYS A 86 -6.61 47.14 21.47
N THR A 87 -7.04 46.36 22.46
CA THR A 87 -7.12 44.90 22.37
C THR A 87 -8.11 44.46 21.29
N ALA A 88 -9.31 45.05 21.25
CA ALA A 88 -10.32 44.73 20.23
C ALA A 88 -9.81 45.03 18.80
N ALA A 89 -9.09 46.14 18.61
CA ALA A 89 -8.46 46.48 17.33
C ALA A 89 -7.39 45.45 16.92
N ALA A 90 -6.55 44.99 17.87
CA ALA A 90 -5.57 43.94 17.60
C ALA A 90 -6.24 42.61 17.21
N THR A 91 -7.30 42.18 17.91
CA THR A 91 -8.07 40.99 17.53
C THR A 91 -8.69 41.12 16.13
N SER A 92 -9.20 42.31 15.80
CA SER A 92 -9.79 42.58 14.49
C SER A 92 -8.76 42.49 13.37
N ALA A 93 -7.52 42.96 13.60
CA ALA A 93 -6.41 42.81 12.67
C ALA A 93 -6.04 41.33 12.45
N THR A 94 -6.01 40.51 13.51
CA THR A 94 -5.79 39.05 13.40
C THR A 94 -6.89 38.38 12.58
N ASN A 95 -8.16 38.69 12.87
CA ASN A 95 -9.30 38.11 12.14
C ASN A 95 -9.32 38.50 10.66
N ALA A 96 -8.90 39.74 10.34
CA ALA A 96 -8.73 40.18 8.96
C ALA A 96 -7.65 39.36 8.24
N LYS A 97 -6.51 39.09 8.92
CA LYS A 97 -5.44 38.27 8.34
C LYS A 97 -5.88 36.81 8.11
N THR A 98 -6.61 36.22 9.06
CA THR A 98 -7.20 34.89 8.89
C THR A 98 -8.18 34.85 7.71
N SER A 99 -9.01 35.87 7.55
CA SER A 99 -9.93 35.98 6.41
C SER A 99 -9.19 36.05 5.07
N GLU A 100 -8.07 36.79 5.00
CA GLU A 100 -7.21 36.83 3.81
C GLU A 100 -6.64 35.45 3.45
N THR A 101 -6.17 34.70 4.45
CA THR A 101 -5.69 33.31 4.25
C THR A 101 -6.80 32.39 3.76
N ASN A 102 -7.99 32.45 4.37
CA ASN A 102 -9.14 31.63 3.97
C ASN A 102 -9.59 31.93 2.53
N ALA A 103 -9.57 33.20 2.13
CA ALA A 103 -9.85 33.61 0.75
C ALA A 103 -8.84 33.02 -0.23
N LYS A 104 -7.55 33.03 0.10
CA LYS A 104 -6.51 32.42 -0.73
C LYS A 104 -6.67 30.90 -0.85
N THR A 105 -6.99 30.21 0.24
CA THR A 105 -7.31 28.77 0.22
C THR A 105 -8.51 28.46 -0.68
N SER A 106 -9.55 29.30 -0.63
CA SER A 106 -10.74 29.14 -1.46
C SER A 106 -10.43 29.33 -2.96
N GLU A 107 -9.56 30.28 -3.31
CA GLU A 107 -9.06 30.47 -4.68
C GLU A 107 -8.31 29.23 -5.19
N THR A 108 -7.44 28.64 -4.36
CA THR A 108 -6.73 27.39 -4.70
C THR A 108 -7.70 26.23 -4.92
N ASN A 109 -8.67 26.04 -4.02
CA ASN A 109 -9.66 24.97 -4.14
C ASN A 109 -10.54 25.11 -5.40
N ALA A 110 -10.88 26.34 -5.79
CA ALA A 110 -11.59 26.61 -7.03
C ALA A 110 -10.76 26.21 -8.26
N LYS A 111 -9.45 26.51 -8.27
CA LYS A 111 -8.55 26.13 -9.37
C LYS A 111 -8.37 24.61 -9.48
N THR A 112 -8.25 23.91 -8.34
CA THR A 112 -8.21 22.45 -8.31
C THR A 112 -9.51 21.85 -8.87
N SER A 113 -10.66 22.42 -8.52
CA SER A 113 -11.96 21.96 -9.03
C SER A 113 -12.08 22.12 -10.55
N GLU A 114 -11.57 23.23 -11.11
CA GLU A 114 -11.50 23.45 -12.56
C GLU A 114 -10.63 22.39 -13.27
N THR A 115 -9.49 22.03 -12.68
CA THR A 115 -8.63 20.96 -13.22
C THR A 115 -9.32 19.60 -13.17
N ASN A 116 -9.95 19.25 -12.05
CA ASN A 116 -10.67 17.97 -11.91
C ASN A 116 -11.83 17.83 -12.91
N ALA A 117 -12.54 18.93 -13.18
CA ALA A 117 -13.59 18.96 -14.20
C ALA A 117 -13.01 18.68 -15.61
N LYS A 118 -11.86 19.26 -15.95
CA LYS A 118 -11.21 19.03 -17.24
C LYS A 118 -10.69 17.59 -17.40
N THR A 119 -10.17 16.99 -16.33
CA THR A 119 -9.80 15.57 -16.31
C THR A 119 -11.02 14.69 -16.55
N SER A 120 -12.13 14.96 -15.85
CA SER A 120 -13.37 14.20 -15.99
C SER A 120 -13.94 14.26 -17.42
N GLU A 121 -13.86 15.43 -18.07
CA GLU A 121 -14.24 15.60 -19.49
C GLU A 121 -13.37 14.72 -20.42
N THR A 122 -12.07 14.65 -20.14
CA THR A 122 -11.11 13.84 -20.92
C THR A 122 -11.39 12.34 -20.74
N ASP A 123 -11.64 11.90 -19.51
CA ASP A 123 -11.94 10.50 -19.19
C ASP A 123 -13.26 10.05 -19.81
N ALA A 124 -14.26 10.94 -19.84
CA ALA A 124 -15.54 10.68 -20.51
C ALA A 124 -15.36 10.50 -22.03
N ALA A 125 -14.54 11.34 -22.67
CA ALA A 125 -14.22 11.22 -24.10
C ALA A 125 -13.44 9.93 -24.42
N ALA A 126 -12.49 9.55 -23.56
CA ALA A 126 -11.77 8.29 -23.68
C ALA A 126 -12.73 7.09 -23.56
N SER A 127 -13.63 7.11 -22.57
CA SER A 127 -14.63 6.07 -22.36
C SER A 127 -15.57 5.92 -23.56
N ALA A 128 -16.01 7.03 -24.16
CA ALA A 128 -16.82 7.01 -25.38
C ALA A 128 -16.07 6.38 -26.56
N SER A 129 -14.77 6.67 -26.70
CA SER A 129 -13.91 6.08 -27.74
C SER A 129 -13.73 4.57 -27.53
N SER A 130 -13.51 4.13 -26.29
CA SER A 130 -13.44 2.70 -25.94
C SER A 130 -14.74 1.98 -26.24
N ALA A 131 -15.89 2.57 -25.89
CA ALA A 131 -17.20 1.99 -26.19
C ALA A 131 -17.44 1.83 -27.70
N ALA A 132 -17.04 2.82 -28.51
CA ALA A 132 -17.12 2.75 -29.96
C ALA A 132 -16.22 1.62 -30.53
N ALA A 133 -15.01 1.46 -29.99
CA ALA A 133 -14.11 0.37 -30.38
C ALA A 133 -14.68 -1.02 -30.00
N SER A 134 -15.26 -1.15 -28.80
CA SER A 134 -15.94 -2.38 -28.37
C SER A 134 -17.14 -2.72 -29.26
N LEU A 135 -17.93 -1.72 -29.67
CA LEU A 135 -19.04 -1.93 -30.60
C LEU A 135 -18.55 -2.43 -31.97
N ALA A 136 -17.50 -1.82 -32.52
CA ALA A 136 -16.90 -2.25 -33.79
C ALA A 136 -16.36 -3.69 -33.71
N ALA A 137 -15.71 -4.05 -32.59
CA ALA A 137 -15.23 -5.41 -32.34
C ALA A 137 -16.39 -6.42 -32.20
N ALA A 138 -17.48 -6.04 -31.53
CA ALA A 138 -18.66 -6.88 -31.42
C ALA A 138 -19.33 -7.11 -32.78
N GLN A 139 -19.38 -6.09 -33.64
CA GLN A 139 -19.91 -6.21 -35.00
C GLN A 139 -19.05 -7.15 -35.87
N LEU A 140 -17.72 -7.12 -35.72
CA LEU A 140 -16.81 -8.09 -36.35
C LEU A 140 -17.03 -9.53 -35.85
N LEU A 141 -17.50 -9.71 -34.61
CA LEU A 141 -17.77 -11.03 -34.03
C LEU A 141 -19.06 -11.66 -34.58
N THR A 142 -20.05 -10.85 -34.96
CA THR A 142 -21.34 -11.34 -35.49
C THR A 142 -21.28 -11.99 -36.88
N SER A 143 -20.16 -11.86 -37.60
CA SER A 143 -19.95 -12.47 -38.92
C SER A 143 -19.16 -13.78 -38.89
N VAL A 144 -18.71 -14.23 -37.72
CA VAL A 144 -17.92 -15.46 -37.56
C VAL A 144 -18.75 -16.51 -36.81
N PRO A 145 -19.22 -17.58 -37.47
CA PRO A 145 -20.01 -18.61 -36.79
C PRO A 145 -19.16 -19.33 -35.74
N TYR A 146 -19.69 -19.40 -34.51
CA TYR A 146 -19.15 -20.26 -33.45
C TYR A 146 -19.17 -21.72 -33.92
N GLU A 147 -18.05 -22.42 -33.73
CA GLU A 147 -17.92 -23.84 -34.05
C GLU A 147 -17.33 -24.54 -32.82
N ASP A 148 -18.01 -25.55 -32.28
CA ASP A 148 -17.47 -26.32 -31.16
C ASP A 148 -16.23 -27.10 -31.60
N ALA A 149 -15.16 -27.03 -30.79
CA ALA A 149 -14.05 -27.95 -30.95
C ALA A 149 -14.52 -29.37 -30.62
N PRO A 150 -14.09 -30.40 -31.38
CA PRO A 150 -14.36 -31.79 -31.03
C PRO A 150 -13.78 -32.15 -29.65
N TYR A 151 -14.20 -33.27 -29.08
CA TYR A 151 -13.59 -33.76 -27.83
C TYR A 151 -12.08 -33.98 -28.02
N PRO A 152 -11.21 -33.54 -27.09
CA PRO A 152 -9.77 -33.68 -27.22
C PRO A 152 -9.30 -35.14 -27.21
N ASP A 153 -8.26 -35.45 -27.97
CA ASP A 153 -7.60 -36.75 -27.96
C ASP A 153 -6.81 -36.97 -26.66
N VAL A 154 -6.30 -35.88 -26.08
CA VAL A 154 -5.68 -35.83 -24.74
C VAL A 154 -6.31 -34.71 -23.95
N TRP A 155 -6.70 -34.99 -22.71
CA TRP A 155 -7.27 -33.98 -21.82
C TRP A 155 -6.85 -34.22 -20.37
N ALA A 156 -6.06 -33.28 -19.83
CA ALA A 156 -5.69 -33.21 -18.42
C ALA A 156 -6.28 -31.92 -17.81
N PRO A 157 -7.34 -32.01 -16.98
CA PRO A 157 -7.96 -30.84 -16.35
C PRO A 157 -7.00 -30.07 -15.43
N LEU A 158 -6.12 -30.77 -14.70
CA LEU A 158 -5.08 -30.20 -13.84
C LEU A 158 -5.60 -29.07 -12.91
N SER A 159 -6.83 -29.23 -12.44
CA SER A 159 -7.50 -28.26 -11.56
C SER A 159 -7.59 -28.75 -10.12
N ASP A 160 -7.72 -30.06 -9.92
CA ASP A 160 -7.91 -30.69 -8.59
C ASP A 160 -7.11 -31.99 -8.43
N ASP A 161 -6.83 -32.68 -9.53
CA ASP A 161 -6.00 -33.87 -9.57
C ASP A 161 -5.16 -33.94 -10.86
N LEU A 162 -4.33 -34.98 -10.95
CA LEU A 162 -3.46 -35.23 -12.10
C LEU A 162 -4.10 -36.16 -13.14
N ARG A 163 -5.37 -36.54 -13.01
CA ARG A 163 -6.02 -37.55 -13.87
C ARG A 163 -6.29 -37.00 -15.27
N LEU A 164 -6.16 -37.89 -16.24
CA LEU A 164 -6.54 -37.67 -17.61
C LEU A 164 -8.01 -38.03 -17.80
N LEU A 165 -8.78 -37.16 -18.45
CA LEU A 165 -10.09 -37.49 -19.02
C LEU A 165 -9.95 -38.16 -20.39
N ALA A 166 -8.83 -37.92 -21.08
CA ALA A 166 -8.50 -38.52 -22.36
C ALA A 166 -6.98 -38.60 -22.53
N GLY A 167 -6.52 -39.57 -23.32
CA GLY A 167 -5.12 -39.76 -23.65
C GLY A 167 -4.52 -41.03 -23.07
N PHE A 168 -3.20 -41.11 -23.15
CA PHE A 168 -2.44 -42.29 -22.82
C PHE A 168 -1.53 -41.99 -21.62
N ALA A 169 -1.55 -42.84 -20.61
CA ALA A 169 -0.50 -42.97 -19.60
C ALA A 169 -0.45 -44.44 -19.16
N PRO A 170 0.60 -44.88 -18.44
CA PRO A 170 0.48 -46.06 -17.60
C PRO A 170 -0.74 -45.95 -16.69
N TYR A 171 -1.41 -47.08 -16.42
CA TYR A 171 -2.49 -47.11 -15.44
C TYR A 171 -1.98 -46.72 -14.07
N ASP A 172 -2.79 -45.94 -13.34
CA ASP A 172 -2.49 -45.60 -11.97
C ASP A 172 -2.51 -46.87 -11.11
N LYS A 173 -1.69 -46.90 -10.05
CA LYS A 173 -1.52 -48.08 -9.21
C LYS A 173 -1.82 -47.73 -7.76
N LEU A 174 -2.55 -48.62 -7.08
CA LEU A 174 -2.83 -48.54 -5.65
C LEU A 174 -2.30 -49.78 -4.95
N THR A 175 -1.48 -49.60 -3.91
CA THR A 175 -0.98 -50.73 -3.10
C THR A 175 -1.85 -50.90 -1.86
N ILE A 176 -2.51 -52.05 -1.71
CA ILE A 176 -3.30 -52.41 -0.53
C ILE A 176 -2.73 -53.71 0.04
N SER A 177 -2.28 -53.69 1.29
CA SER A 177 -1.73 -54.86 1.98
C SER A 177 -0.62 -55.60 1.18
N GLY A 178 0.21 -54.85 0.44
CA GLY A 178 1.30 -55.40 -0.38
C GLY A 178 0.90 -55.89 -1.77
N GLN A 179 -0.40 -55.89 -2.12
CA GLN A 179 -0.86 -56.17 -3.48
C GLN A 179 -1.01 -54.87 -4.27
N VAL A 180 -0.52 -54.85 -5.51
CA VAL A 180 -0.64 -53.71 -6.43
C VAL A 180 -1.86 -53.91 -7.31
N LEU A 181 -2.84 -53.02 -7.19
CA LEU A 181 -4.03 -52.95 -8.02
C LEU A 181 -3.85 -51.88 -9.11
N GLU A 182 -4.01 -52.25 -10.37
CA GLU A 182 -4.11 -51.29 -11.47
C GLU A 182 -5.52 -50.68 -11.50
N LEU A 183 -5.57 -49.35 -11.57
CA LEU A 183 -6.79 -48.59 -11.65
C LEU A 183 -7.10 -48.26 -13.12
N PRO A 184 -8.37 -48.10 -13.49
CA PRO A 184 -8.73 -47.68 -14.85
C PRO A 184 -8.32 -46.22 -15.16
N SER A 185 -7.97 -45.44 -14.14
CA SER A 185 -7.49 -44.07 -14.29
C SER A 185 -6.04 -44.04 -14.78
N LYS A 186 -5.71 -42.91 -15.41
CA LYS A 186 -4.39 -42.59 -15.93
C LYS A 186 -4.08 -41.16 -15.51
N SER A 187 -2.86 -40.89 -15.07
CA SER A 187 -2.46 -39.55 -14.64
C SER A 187 -1.21 -39.02 -15.33
N VAL A 188 -1.13 -37.70 -15.36
CA VAL A 188 0.14 -36.98 -15.51
C VAL A 188 1.01 -37.29 -14.29
N THR A 189 2.32 -37.43 -14.48
CA THR A 189 3.25 -37.70 -13.39
C THR A 189 3.85 -36.39 -12.90
N LEU A 190 3.71 -36.11 -11.60
CA LEU A 190 4.41 -35.02 -10.92
C LEU A 190 5.43 -35.61 -9.95
N THR A 191 6.65 -35.07 -9.97
CA THR A 191 7.64 -35.33 -8.93
C THR A 191 8.17 -34.03 -8.35
N ARG A 192 8.44 -34.04 -7.05
CA ARG A 192 9.14 -32.97 -6.33
C ARG A 192 9.88 -33.57 -5.15
N ALA A 193 11.19 -33.37 -5.10
CA ALA A 193 11.99 -33.78 -3.96
C ALA A 193 11.72 -32.87 -2.75
N GLY A 194 11.10 -33.42 -1.71
CA GLY A 194 10.76 -32.66 -0.50
C GLY A 194 9.35 -32.06 -0.51
N THR A 195 8.97 -31.53 0.64
CA THR A 195 7.69 -30.84 0.84
C THR A 195 7.71 -29.46 0.18
N GLY A 196 6.53 -28.92 -0.12
CA GLY A 196 6.39 -27.55 -0.62
C GLY A 196 5.10 -26.92 -0.14
N THR A 197 5.10 -25.62 0.18
CA THR A 197 3.86 -24.92 0.54
C THR A 197 3.10 -24.47 -0.69
N TYR A 198 1.81 -24.16 -0.53
CA TYR A 198 0.94 -23.53 -1.54
C TYR A 198 -0.27 -22.91 -0.86
N THR A 199 -0.95 -22.00 -1.54
CA THR A 199 -2.21 -21.43 -1.07
C THR A 199 -3.36 -22.22 -1.70
N ASP A 200 -4.13 -22.93 -0.87
CA ASP A 200 -5.26 -23.69 -1.38
C ASP A 200 -6.35 -22.76 -1.96
N LYS A 201 -7.35 -23.33 -2.64
CA LYS A 201 -8.44 -22.57 -3.27
C LYS A 201 -9.28 -21.76 -2.28
N SER A 202 -9.15 -22.00 -0.98
CA SER A 202 -9.83 -21.25 0.09
C SER A 202 -8.97 -20.11 0.63
N GLY A 203 -7.75 -19.91 0.11
CA GLY A 203 -6.83 -18.88 0.56
C GLY A 203 -5.96 -19.28 1.75
N VAL A 204 -5.98 -20.56 2.17
CA VAL A 204 -5.22 -21.03 3.35
C VAL A 204 -3.87 -21.56 2.91
N LEU A 205 -2.80 -21.24 3.66
CA LEU A 205 -1.46 -21.78 3.39
C LEU A 205 -1.39 -23.24 3.84
N ARG A 206 -1.03 -24.13 2.92
CA ARG A 206 -0.90 -25.58 3.13
C ARG A 206 0.51 -26.04 2.83
N THR A 207 0.85 -27.24 3.31
CA THR A 207 2.08 -27.95 2.97
C THR A 207 1.72 -29.24 2.25
N ALA A 208 2.18 -29.38 1.00
CA ALA A 208 2.11 -30.61 0.23
C ALA A 208 3.31 -31.50 0.55
N ALA A 209 3.06 -32.80 0.69
CA ALA A 209 4.06 -33.84 0.87
C ALA A 209 4.97 -34.00 -0.36
N ILE A 210 5.95 -34.89 -0.25
CA ILE A 210 6.82 -35.28 -1.38
C ILE A 210 5.94 -35.84 -2.51
N ASN A 211 6.19 -35.37 -3.74
CA ASN A 211 5.42 -35.72 -4.94
C ASN A 211 3.92 -35.37 -4.91
N GLU A 212 3.43 -34.71 -3.87
CA GLU A 212 2.04 -34.26 -3.81
C GLU A 212 1.87 -32.97 -4.65
N PRO A 213 0.89 -32.95 -5.57
CA PRO A 213 0.61 -31.78 -6.40
C PRO A 213 0.09 -30.61 -5.57
N ARG A 214 0.45 -29.41 -6.02
CA ARG A 214 0.04 -28.16 -5.40
C ARG A 214 -0.96 -27.49 -6.31
N PHE A 215 -2.24 -27.53 -5.94
CA PHE A 215 -3.32 -26.90 -6.70
C PHE A 215 -3.77 -25.62 -6.01
N GLU A 216 -3.57 -24.49 -6.69
CA GLU A 216 -4.09 -23.18 -6.28
C GLU A 216 -5.33 -22.82 -7.13
N LYS A 217 -5.88 -21.61 -6.98
CA LYS A 217 -7.07 -21.18 -7.71
C LYS A 217 -6.84 -21.12 -9.24
N GLU A 218 -5.60 -20.89 -9.66
CA GLU A 218 -5.22 -20.80 -11.08
C GLU A 218 -4.85 -22.14 -11.73
N GLY A 219 -4.67 -23.23 -10.97
CA GLY A 219 -4.35 -24.56 -11.52
C GLY A 219 -3.22 -25.29 -10.78
N LEU A 220 -2.59 -26.23 -11.47
CA LEU A 220 -1.40 -26.93 -10.98
C LEU A 220 -0.21 -25.98 -10.96
N LEU A 221 0.33 -25.73 -9.76
CA LEU A 221 1.51 -24.90 -9.54
C LEU A 221 2.78 -25.62 -9.97
N ILE A 222 3.57 -24.97 -10.83
CA ILE A 222 4.88 -25.43 -11.30
C ILE A 222 5.93 -24.35 -11.04
N GLU A 223 6.90 -24.66 -10.19
CA GLU A 223 7.96 -23.72 -9.80
C GLU A 223 9.34 -24.33 -9.93
N GLU A 224 10.33 -23.47 -10.17
CA GLU A 224 11.74 -23.83 -10.04
C GLU A 224 12.18 -24.10 -8.61
N GLN A 225 13.42 -24.56 -8.47
CA GLN A 225 14.06 -24.70 -7.16
C GLN A 225 14.34 -23.31 -6.59
N ARG A 226 14.03 -23.11 -5.31
CA ARG A 226 14.34 -21.88 -4.59
C ARG A 226 14.85 -22.17 -3.19
N THR A 227 15.65 -21.25 -2.69
CA THR A 227 16.22 -21.31 -1.33
C THR A 227 15.80 -20.06 -0.58
N ASN A 228 15.20 -20.24 0.59
CA ASN A 228 15.00 -19.13 1.51
C ASN A 228 16.26 -18.93 2.34
N GLN A 229 16.88 -17.76 2.17
CA GLN A 229 18.10 -17.35 2.86
C GLN A 229 17.82 -16.68 4.21
N ALA A 230 16.58 -16.27 4.49
CA ALA A 230 16.19 -15.80 5.81
C ALA A 230 16.00 -16.99 6.76
N LEU A 231 16.58 -16.91 7.96
CA LEU A 231 16.41 -17.89 9.03
C LEU A 231 15.26 -17.49 9.96
N TYR A 232 14.79 -18.44 10.77
CA TYR A 232 13.68 -18.24 11.70
C TYR A 232 12.49 -17.58 11.00
N SER A 233 12.15 -18.03 9.80
CA SER A 233 11.17 -17.36 8.95
C SER A 233 9.77 -17.33 9.54
N GLN A 234 9.50 -18.24 10.48
CA GLN A 234 8.22 -18.38 11.18
C GLN A 234 8.25 -17.78 12.60
N ASP A 235 9.40 -17.26 13.04
CA ASP A 235 9.57 -16.63 14.36
C ASP A 235 10.33 -15.30 14.23
N LEU A 236 9.58 -14.25 13.89
CA LEU A 236 10.13 -12.90 13.76
C LEU A 236 10.39 -12.22 15.13
N SER A 237 10.08 -12.88 16.25
CA SER A 237 10.45 -12.40 17.59
C SER A 237 11.91 -12.70 17.92
N ASN A 238 12.51 -13.72 17.28
CA ASN A 238 13.88 -14.15 17.48
C ASN A 238 14.91 -13.00 17.38
N ALA A 239 16.01 -13.11 18.14
CA ALA A 239 17.10 -12.14 18.10
C ALA A 239 17.79 -12.04 16.73
N TYR A 240 17.64 -13.07 15.88
CA TYR A 240 18.04 -13.03 14.47
C TYR A 240 17.42 -11.86 13.69
N TRP A 241 16.27 -11.34 14.15
CA TRP A 241 15.56 -10.20 13.57
C TRP A 241 15.76 -8.95 14.44
N PRO A 242 16.74 -8.07 14.13
CA PRO A 242 16.97 -6.83 14.85
C PRO A 242 15.77 -5.89 14.77
N LYS A 243 15.44 -5.30 15.91
CA LYS A 243 14.25 -4.45 16.11
C LYS A 243 14.70 -3.03 16.40
N ALA A 244 14.14 -2.06 15.70
CA ALA A 244 14.36 -0.64 15.94
C ALA A 244 13.03 0.01 16.33
N ARG A 245 12.94 0.43 17.59
CA ARG A 245 11.77 1.15 18.15
C ARG A 245 10.45 0.38 18.00
N VAL A 246 10.52 -0.94 18.07
CA VAL A 246 9.36 -1.83 18.02
C VAL A 246 9.43 -2.89 19.11
N ILE A 247 8.26 -3.29 19.58
CA ILE A 247 8.02 -4.38 20.53
C ILE A 247 7.33 -5.51 19.76
N THR A 248 7.61 -6.76 20.12
CA THR A 248 6.97 -7.93 19.53
C THR A 248 6.23 -8.74 20.57
N THR A 249 4.97 -9.08 20.31
CA THR A 249 4.18 -10.04 21.10
C THR A 249 3.93 -11.29 20.27
N THR A 250 4.07 -12.48 20.85
CA THR A 250 3.90 -13.78 20.16
C THR A 250 2.55 -14.42 20.47
N GLY A 251 2.21 -15.53 19.80
CA GLY A 251 1.04 -16.34 20.12
C GLY A 251 -0.19 -16.10 19.24
N PHE A 252 -0.05 -15.43 18.10
CA PHE A 252 -1.16 -15.14 17.19
C PHE A 252 -1.27 -16.18 16.08
N SER A 253 -2.48 -16.37 15.56
CA SER A 253 -2.74 -17.28 14.44
C SER A 253 -2.00 -16.82 13.17
N ALA A 254 -1.26 -17.73 12.57
CA ALA A 254 -0.50 -17.54 11.35
C ALA A 254 -1.26 -18.10 10.12
N PRO A 255 -0.86 -17.73 8.89
CA PRO A 255 -1.51 -18.18 7.65
C PRO A 255 -1.50 -19.70 7.44
N ASP A 256 -0.53 -20.42 8.03
CA ASP A 256 -0.43 -21.89 7.96
C ASP A 256 -1.30 -22.61 9.01
N GLY A 257 -2.06 -21.84 9.82
CA GLY A 257 -2.90 -22.35 10.91
C GLY A 257 -2.15 -22.56 12.24
N SER A 258 -0.84 -22.30 12.31
CA SER A 258 -0.10 -22.32 13.56
C SER A 258 -0.35 -21.05 14.40
N ASN A 259 0.16 -20.99 15.64
CA ASN A 259 0.01 -19.84 16.54
C ASN A 259 1.34 -19.11 16.82
N ASN A 260 2.23 -19.05 15.84
CA ASN A 260 3.56 -18.43 15.98
C ASN A 260 3.69 -17.08 15.24
N ALA A 261 2.61 -16.52 14.69
CA ALA A 261 2.64 -15.15 14.21
C ALA A 261 2.89 -14.18 15.36
N ILE A 262 3.48 -13.04 15.04
CA ILE A 262 3.79 -12.00 16.02
C ILE A 262 3.01 -10.72 15.72
N LYS A 263 2.69 -9.95 16.75
CA LYS A 263 2.24 -8.55 16.62
C LYS A 263 3.45 -7.63 16.77
N LEU A 264 3.76 -6.87 15.74
CA LEU A 264 4.80 -5.85 15.71
C LEU A 264 4.19 -4.50 16.11
N ILE A 265 4.69 -3.89 17.18
CA ILE A 265 4.09 -2.74 17.86
C ILE A 265 5.11 -1.59 17.90
N PRO A 266 4.86 -0.41 17.30
CA PRO A 266 5.68 0.78 17.47
C PRO A 266 5.78 1.20 18.94
N ASN A 267 6.98 1.52 19.43
CA ASN A 267 7.15 2.11 20.76
C ASN A 267 6.70 3.59 20.78
N THR A 268 6.76 4.23 21.94
CA THR A 268 6.31 5.62 22.14
C THR A 268 7.36 6.69 21.80
N GLU A 269 8.41 6.34 21.04
CA GLU A 269 9.45 7.31 20.67
C GLU A 269 8.91 8.31 19.65
N ALA A 270 9.10 9.61 19.92
CA ALA A 270 8.49 10.67 19.13
C ALA A 270 9.09 10.79 17.72
N ALA A 271 8.23 11.05 16.74
CA ALA A 271 8.61 11.38 15.35
C ALA A 271 9.71 10.47 14.78
N SER A 272 9.54 9.17 14.95
CA SER A 272 10.56 8.16 14.65
C SER A 272 10.02 7.08 13.73
N SER A 273 10.94 6.31 13.13
CA SER A 273 10.58 5.16 12.32
C SER A 273 10.58 3.86 13.10
N HIS A 274 9.69 2.93 12.76
CA HIS A 274 9.46 1.71 13.53
C HIS A 274 9.60 0.49 12.62
N TYR A 275 10.65 -0.30 12.80
CA TYR A 275 10.98 -1.36 11.83
C TYR A 275 11.77 -2.54 12.40
N ILE A 276 11.72 -3.64 11.65
CA ILE A 276 12.71 -4.73 11.69
C ILE A 276 13.66 -4.52 10.50
N SER A 277 14.97 -4.67 10.72
CA SER A 277 15.98 -4.56 9.67
C SER A 277 16.97 -5.70 9.78
N LYS A 278 17.07 -6.53 8.74
CA LYS A 278 17.95 -7.69 8.73
C LYS A 278 18.95 -7.61 7.57
N PRO A 279 20.26 -7.44 7.86
CA PRO A 279 21.30 -7.58 6.86
C PRO A 279 21.44 -9.05 6.42
N LEU A 280 21.47 -9.25 5.10
CA LEU A 280 21.72 -10.50 4.39
C LEU A 280 22.73 -10.29 3.27
N SER A 281 23.43 -11.35 2.87
CA SER A 281 24.38 -11.30 1.76
C SER A 281 23.65 -11.46 0.43
N ALA A 282 24.06 -10.67 -0.56
CA ALA A 282 23.55 -10.75 -1.92
C ALA A 282 24.70 -10.67 -2.92
N VAL A 283 24.56 -11.35 -4.06
CA VAL A 283 25.59 -11.51 -5.08
C VAL A 283 25.27 -10.62 -6.29
N ALA A 284 26.27 -9.89 -6.78
CA ALA A 284 26.14 -9.05 -7.97
C ALA A 284 25.65 -9.82 -9.19
N GLY A 285 24.89 -9.16 -10.04
CA GLY A 285 24.26 -9.68 -11.25
C GLY A 285 22.98 -10.49 -11.01
N ASN A 286 22.47 -10.57 -9.78
CA ASN A 286 21.28 -11.36 -9.46
C ASN A 286 20.12 -10.49 -8.97
N ALA A 287 18.91 -10.92 -9.34
CA ALA A 287 17.66 -10.46 -8.74
C ALA A 287 17.38 -11.18 -7.43
N TYR A 288 16.75 -10.49 -6.50
CA TYR A 288 16.27 -11.03 -5.24
C TYR A 288 14.86 -10.55 -4.94
N VAL A 289 14.06 -11.44 -4.35
CA VAL A 289 12.73 -11.14 -3.83
C VAL A 289 12.73 -11.26 -2.31
N TRP A 290 12.13 -10.28 -1.66
CA TRP A 290 11.87 -10.24 -0.23
C TRP A 290 10.36 -10.23 -0.01
N SER A 291 9.84 -11.19 0.76
CA SER A 291 8.42 -11.30 1.05
C SER A 291 8.14 -11.62 2.51
N ILE A 292 6.97 -11.20 2.99
CA ILE A 292 6.41 -11.54 4.30
C ILE A 292 4.91 -11.77 4.17
N PHE A 293 4.34 -12.45 5.15
CA PHE A 293 2.91 -12.43 5.41
C PHE A 293 2.61 -11.34 6.42
N VAL A 294 1.60 -10.52 6.13
CA VAL A 294 1.19 -9.40 6.97
C VAL A 294 -0.33 -9.36 7.06
N LYS A 295 -0.86 -9.03 8.23
CA LYS A 295 -2.28 -8.79 8.46
C LYS A 295 -2.44 -7.52 9.28
N ALA A 296 -3.45 -6.72 8.93
CA ALA A 296 -3.78 -5.53 9.69
C ALA A 296 -4.13 -5.91 11.14
N GLY A 297 -3.51 -5.21 12.09
CA GLY A 297 -4.04 -5.12 13.44
C GLY A 297 -4.86 -3.83 13.50
N GLU A 298 -4.33 -2.85 14.21
CA GLU A 298 -4.88 -1.49 14.21
C GLU A 298 -4.16 -0.58 13.22
N TYR A 299 -2.91 -0.88 12.87
CA TYR A 299 -2.26 -0.31 11.71
C TYR A 299 -2.67 -1.07 10.46
N THR A 300 -2.80 -0.35 9.35
CA THR A 300 -3.34 -0.88 8.08
C THR A 300 -2.35 -0.80 6.92
N LYS A 301 -1.16 -0.25 7.17
CA LYS A 301 -0.14 -0.02 6.15
C LYS A 301 1.24 -0.44 6.62
N CYS A 302 2.02 -0.98 5.69
CA CYS A 302 3.41 -1.33 5.93
C CYS A 302 4.27 -1.03 4.70
N ARG A 303 5.57 -0.88 4.93
CA ARG A 303 6.57 -0.76 3.86
C ARG A 303 7.56 -1.90 3.93
N LEU A 304 7.80 -2.54 2.79
CA LEU A 304 8.99 -3.35 2.58
C LEU A 304 10.04 -2.52 1.84
N ASN A 305 11.29 -2.62 2.28
CA ASN A 305 12.36 -1.82 1.69
C ASN A 305 13.67 -2.62 1.62
N PHE A 306 14.36 -2.49 0.50
CA PHE A 306 15.77 -2.87 0.34
C PHE A 306 16.70 -1.67 0.52
N SER A 307 17.66 -1.77 1.44
CA SER A 307 18.69 -0.75 1.65
C SER A 307 20.06 -1.37 1.88
N GLY A 308 21.14 -0.63 1.64
CA GLY A 308 22.51 -1.10 1.92
C GLY A 308 23.49 -0.80 0.79
N SER A 309 24.73 -1.24 0.96
CA SER A 309 25.82 -0.92 0.04
C SER A 309 25.74 -1.67 -1.29
N ALA A 310 24.98 -2.78 -1.35
CA ALA A 310 24.81 -3.60 -2.54
C ALA A 310 23.60 -3.19 -3.41
N THR A 311 22.81 -2.20 -2.98
CA THR A 311 21.64 -1.70 -3.72
C THR A 311 21.90 -0.29 -4.26
N THR A 312 21.53 -0.03 -5.51
CA THR A 312 21.77 1.28 -6.16
C THR A 312 20.80 2.37 -5.71
N ASN A 313 19.65 2.03 -5.13
CA ASN A 313 18.66 2.94 -4.58
C ASN A 313 17.95 2.30 -3.38
N ASN A 314 17.54 3.11 -2.39
CA ASN A 314 16.60 2.66 -1.35
C ASN A 314 15.24 2.38 -2.00
N MET A 315 14.92 1.11 -2.23
CA MET A 315 13.72 0.71 -2.96
C MET A 315 12.63 0.38 -1.97
N SER A 316 11.62 1.26 -1.90
CA SER A 316 10.51 1.14 -0.95
C SER A 316 9.22 0.78 -1.67
N CYS A 317 8.54 -0.22 -1.14
CA CYS A 317 7.21 -0.65 -1.59
C CYS A 317 6.24 -0.52 -0.41
N ASP A 318 5.18 0.24 -0.60
CA ASP A 318 4.16 0.49 0.42
C ASP A 318 2.94 -0.36 0.10
N PHE A 319 2.35 -0.93 1.15
CA PHE A 319 1.21 -1.83 1.04
C PHE A 319 0.08 -1.30 1.90
N ASP A 320 -1.09 -1.15 1.29
CA ASP A 320 -2.35 -0.85 1.96
C ASP A 320 -3.15 -2.14 2.12
N LEU A 321 -3.30 -2.58 3.37
CA LEU A 321 -3.93 -3.84 3.73
C LEU A 321 -5.47 -3.74 3.79
N ILE A 322 -6.03 -2.54 3.59
CA ILE A 322 -7.48 -2.34 3.49
C ILE A 322 -7.92 -2.38 2.03
N THR A 323 -7.23 -1.64 1.17
CA THR A 323 -7.54 -1.63 -0.26
C THR A 323 -6.92 -2.80 -1.02
N GLY A 324 -5.94 -3.49 -0.43
CA GLY A 324 -5.20 -4.56 -1.09
C GLY A 324 -4.31 -4.03 -2.22
N THR A 325 -3.79 -2.81 -2.08
CA THR A 325 -2.98 -2.14 -3.13
C THR A 325 -1.53 -2.00 -2.70
N ALA A 326 -0.61 -2.14 -3.67
CA ALA A 326 0.80 -1.86 -3.49
C ALA A 326 1.21 -0.62 -4.30
N THR A 327 2.05 0.25 -3.72
CA THR A 327 2.65 1.41 -4.38
C THR A 327 4.17 1.41 -4.18
N GLY A 328 4.87 2.23 -4.97
CA GLY A 328 6.33 2.25 -5.01
C GLY A 328 6.87 1.48 -6.22
N VAL A 329 7.97 1.98 -6.79
CA VAL A 329 8.58 1.42 -8.00
C VAL A 329 9.96 0.90 -7.61
N THR A 330 10.16 -0.40 -7.80
CA THR A 330 11.52 -0.96 -7.80
C THR A 330 12.12 -0.69 -9.17
N SER A 331 13.44 -0.53 -9.32
CA SER A 331 14.07 -0.28 -10.62
C SER A 331 13.66 -1.28 -11.69
N GLU A 332 13.27 -2.50 -11.30
CA GLU A 332 12.97 -3.62 -12.22
C GLU A 332 11.81 -4.53 -11.81
N GLY A 333 10.77 -4.02 -11.14
CA GLY A 333 9.63 -4.85 -10.76
C GLY A 333 8.46 -4.13 -10.07
N VAL A 334 7.29 -4.77 -10.14
CA VAL A 334 6.06 -4.33 -9.48
C VAL A 334 5.99 -5.04 -8.12
N PRO A 335 5.81 -4.33 -6.99
CA PRO A 335 5.54 -4.97 -5.71
C PRO A 335 4.27 -5.82 -5.81
N THR A 336 4.25 -6.98 -5.16
CA THR A 336 3.07 -7.85 -5.16
C THR A 336 2.37 -7.82 -3.82
N ILE A 337 1.04 -7.84 -3.84
CA ILE A 337 0.18 -8.00 -2.68
C ILE A 337 -0.88 -9.04 -3.04
N THR A 338 -0.82 -10.20 -2.39
CA THR A 338 -1.73 -11.32 -2.66
C THR A 338 -2.58 -11.56 -1.42
N PRO A 339 -3.92 -11.49 -1.49
CA PRO A 339 -4.78 -11.79 -0.36
C PRO A 339 -4.81 -13.30 -0.05
N LEU A 340 -4.91 -13.62 1.24
CA LEU A 340 -5.10 -14.95 1.81
C LEU A 340 -6.32 -14.95 2.74
N ALA A 341 -6.68 -16.12 3.27
CA ALA A 341 -7.71 -16.28 4.29
C ALA A 341 -7.41 -15.45 5.55
N ASP A 342 -8.46 -15.19 6.32
CA ASP A 342 -8.39 -14.49 7.63
C ASP A 342 -7.74 -13.10 7.60
N GLY A 343 -7.79 -12.40 6.47
CA GLY A 343 -7.28 -11.04 6.30
C GLY A 343 -5.77 -10.94 6.18
N TRP A 344 -5.07 -12.08 6.01
CA TRP A 344 -3.65 -12.09 5.70
C TRP A 344 -3.40 -11.69 4.25
N PHE A 345 -2.27 -11.04 4.02
CA PHE A 345 -1.71 -10.80 2.70
C PHE A 345 -0.29 -11.33 2.67
N ARG A 346 0.14 -11.88 1.53
CA ARG A 346 1.56 -12.06 1.23
C ARG A 346 2.01 -10.90 0.36
N VAL A 347 2.98 -10.15 0.86
CA VAL A 347 3.51 -8.95 0.20
C VAL A 347 4.97 -9.14 -0.18
N SER A 348 5.41 -8.58 -1.30
CA SER A 348 6.80 -8.69 -1.75
C SER A 348 7.38 -7.44 -2.39
N SER A 349 8.68 -7.23 -2.19
CA SER A 349 9.52 -6.29 -2.94
C SER A 349 10.61 -7.05 -3.72
N LYS A 350 11.03 -6.53 -4.88
CA LYS A 350 12.13 -7.06 -5.70
C LYS A 350 13.30 -6.06 -5.73
N THR A 351 14.54 -6.54 -5.79
CA THR A 351 15.71 -5.73 -6.15
C THR A 351 16.68 -6.51 -7.01
N GLU A 352 17.55 -5.81 -7.74
CA GLU A 352 18.67 -6.38 -8.47
C GLU A 352 19.97 -5.80 -7.94
N VAL A 353 20.96 -6.66 -7.76
CA VAL A 353 22.27 -6.28 -7.23
C VAL A 353 23.19 -5.99 -8.42
N TYR A 354 23.26 -4.74 -8.87
CA TYR A 354 23.85 -4.42 -10.18
C TYR A 354 25.39 -4.42 -10.24
N ALA A 355 26.10 -4.03 -9.18
CA ALA A 355 27.53 -3.69 -9.30
C ALA A 355 28.47 -4.40 -8.32
N THR A 356 28.07 -4.60 -7.06
CA THR A 356 28.97 -5.14 -6.02
C THR A 356 28.21 -6.09 -5.11
N SER A 357 28.72 -7.33 -4.98
CA SER A 357 28.26 -8.28 -3.97
C SER A 357 28.46 -7.68 -2.58
N GLY A 358 27.52 -7.89 -1.67
CA GLY A 358 27.63 -7.29 -0.35
C GLY A 358 26.39 -7.50 0.49
N VAL A 359 26.16 -6.57 1.41
CA VAL A 359 25.03 -6.62 2.34
C VAL A 359 23.85 -5.86 1.76
N VAL A 360 22.70 -6.54 1.74
CA VAL A 360 21.38 -5.98 1.51
C VAL A 360 20.59 -6.13 2.81
N ASN A 361 20.01 -5.04 3.28
CA ASN A 361 19.09 -5.02 4.39
C ASN A 361 17.67 -5.20 3.85
N ILE A 362 17.02 -6.25 4.31
CA ILE A 362 15.58 -6.43 4.16
C ILE A 362 14.89 -5.78 5.35
N ASN A 363 13.96 -4.88 5.08
CA ASN A 363 13.29 -4.12 6.12
C ASN A 363 11.78 -4.32 6.11
N ILE A 364 11.18 -4.32 7.30
CA ILE A 364 9.73 -4.32 7.53
C ILE A 364 9.39 -3.10 8.36
N TRP A 365 8.71 -2.13 7.78
CA TRP A 365 8.36 -0.86 8.43
C TRP A 365 6.85 -0.80 8.68
N ILE A 366 6.47 -0.32 9.86
CA ILE A 366 5.09 0.07 10.14
C ILE A 366 4.87 1.48 9.58
N MET A 367 3.70 1.72 8.99
CA MET A 367 3.32 3.04 8.51
C MET A 367 2.06 3.52 9.22
N GLU A 368 2.02 4.82 9.52
CA GLU A 368 0.80 5.50 9.93
C GLU A 368 0.35 6.40 8.79
N GLN A 369 -0.84 6.12 8.24
CA GLN A 369 -1.31 6.73 7.00
C GLN A 369 -0.23 6.58 5.89
N ASN A 370 0.29 7.68 5.34
CA ASN A 370 1.28 7.64 4.26
C ASN A 370 2.70 7.99 4.73
N THR A 371 2.98 7.97 6.04
CA THR A 371 4.30 8.26 6.60
C THR A 371 4.91 7.06 7.33
N THR A 372 6.24 6.94 7.24
CA THR A 372 7.05 5.97 8.00
C THR A 372 7.58 6.54 9.31
N THR A 373 7.32 7.82 9.59
CA THR A 373 7.80 8.54 10.76
C THR A 373 6.62 9.08 11.53
N PHE A 374 6.42 8.59 12.75
CA PHE A 374 5.31 8.95 13.62
C PHE A 374 5.66 8.64 15.08
N THR A 375 4.73 8.89 16.00
CA THR A 375 4.88 8.52 17.41
C THR A 375 3.93 7.36 17.69
N GLY A 376 4.48 6.17 17.98
CA GLY A 376 3.67 5.02 18.35
C GLY A 376 2.99 5.18 19.71
N ASP A 377 1.97 4.35 19.97
CA ASP A 377 1.27 4.31 21.26
C ASP A 377 1.67 3.12 22.15
N GLY A 378 2.55 2.24 21.66
CA GLY A 378 2.99 1.05 22.39
C GLY A 378 1.94 -0.06 22.48
N ILE A 379 0.83 0.02 21.73
CA ILE A 379 -0.30 -0.93 21.81
C ILE A 379 -0.73 -1.41 20.42
N LYS A 380 -0.91 -0.48 19.48
CA LYS A 380 -1.35 -0.77 18.11
C LYS A 380 -0.24 -1.46 17.33
N GLY A 381 -0.60 -2.36 16.43
CA GLY A 381 0.40 -3.09 15.65
C GLY A 381 -0.09 -3.69 14.35
N LEU A 382 0.83 -4.40 13.71
CA LEU A 382 0.60 -5.28 12.57
C LEU A 382 0.90 -6.72 12.98
N TYR A 383 0.15 -7.67 12.44
CA TYR A 383 0.52 -9.08 12.55
C TYR A 383 1.46 -9.44 11.40
N ILE A 384 2.59 -10.09 11.71
CA ILE A 384 3.57 -10.51 10.70
C ILE A 384 4.04 -11.94 10.91
N TRP A 385 4.36 -12.62 9.82
CA TRP A 385 4.83 -14.00 9.78
C TRP A 385 5.55 -14.31 8.45
N GLY A 386 6.27 -15.44 8.39
CA GLY A 386 6.71 -16.07 7.13
C GLY A 386 7.65 -15.22 6.27
N ALA A 387 8.78 -14.84 6.84
CA ALA A 387 9.83 -14.09 6.15
C ALA A 387 10.58 -14.93 5.10
N GLN A 388 10.64 -14.46 3.85
CA GLN A 388 11.38 -15.14 2.79
C GLN A 388 12.22 -14.19 1.95
N PHE A 389 13.52 -14.42 1.94
CA PHE A 389 14.48 -13.78 1.04
C PHE A 389 15.06 -14.82 0.10
N GLU A 390 14.81 -14.68 -1.20
CA GLU A 390 15.19 -15.67 -2.21
C GLU A 390 15.83 -15.01 -3.43
N GLN A 391 16.82 -15.68 -4.03
CA GLN A 391 17.43 -15.25 -5.29
C GLN A 391 16.51 -15.64 -6.45
N GLY A 392 16.12 -14.65 -7.26
CA GLY A 392 15.17 -14.81 -8.35
C GLY A 392 14.44 -13.51 -8.67
N ALA A 393 13.80 -13.45 -9.83
CA ALA A 393 12.97 -12.31 -10.24
C ALA A 393 11.51 -12.42 -9.79
N THR A 394 11.10 -13.59 -9.30
CA THR A 394 9.72 -13.94 -8.96
C THR A 394 9.63 -14.51 -7.56
N MET A 395 8.57 -14.14 -6.83
CA MET A 395 8.23 -14.75 -5.55
C MET A 395 7.77 -16.19 -5.80
N THR A 396 8.28 -17.15 -5.03
CA THR A 396 7.79 -18.53 -5.06
C THR A 396 7.08 -18.90 -3.77
N SER A 397 6.51 -20.10 -3.72
CA SER A 397 5.92 -20.67 -2.52
C SER A 397 6.81 -20.50 -1.28
N PHE A 398 6.17 -20.32 -0.13
CA PHE A 398 6.90 -20.10 1.12
C PHE A 398 7.74 -21.33 1.50
N ILE A 399 8.98 -21.10 1.88
CA ILE A 399 9.94 -22.12 2.29
C ILE A 399 10.27 -21.84 3.76
N PRO A 400 9.69 -22.63 4.69
CA PRO A 400 9.93 -22.44 6.11
C PRO A 400 11.38 -22.76 6.46
N THR A 401 11.97 -21.95 7.34
CA THR A 401 13.33 -22.10 7.83
C THR A 401 13.33 -21.96 9.34
N THR A 402 14.27 -22.66 9.98
CA THR A 402 14.54 -22.55 11.41
C THR A 402 15.96 -22.01 11.57
N THR A 403 16.92 -22.86 11.93
CA THR A 403 18.32 -22.47 12.17
C THR A 403 19.21 -22.58 10.94
N ALA A 404 18.68 -23.09 9.82
CA ALA A 404 19.38 -23.28 8.57
C ALA A 404 18.52 -22.86 7.38
N THR A 405 19.17 -22.48 6.28
CA THR A 405 18.50 -22.24 5.01
C THR A 405 17.95 -23.54 4.49
N VAL A 406 16.82 -23.47 3.79
CA VAL A 406 16.15 -24.64 3.20
C VAL A 406 15.91 -24.36 1.73
N THR A 407 16.06 -25.41 0.92
CA THR A 407 15.82 -25.37 -0.51
C THR A 407 14.61 -26.23 -0.86
N ARG A 408 13.58 -25.64 -1.46
CA ARG A 408 12.47 -26.37 -2.07
C ARG A 408 12.89 -26.80 -3.46
N ALA A 409 12.80 -28.09 -3.78
CA ALA A 409 13.12 -28.59 -5.13
C ALA A 409 12.14 -28.09 -6.18
N ALA A 410 12.58 -28.07 -7.43
CA ALA A 410 11.72 -27.79 -8.58
C ALA A 410 10.63 -28.85 -8.72
N ASP A 411 9.46 -28.45 -9.21
CA ASP A 411 8.45 -29.39 -9.67
C ASP A 411 8.87 -29.98 -11.04
N ASP A 412 8.57 -31.25 -11.27
CA ASP A 412 8.74 -31.89 -12.57
C ASP A 412 7.46 -32.61 -12.96
N CYS A 413 6.74 -32.03 -13.91
CA CYS A 413 5.46 -32.51 -14.40
C CYS A 413 5.63 -33.06 -15.82
N ILE A 414 5.36 -34.35 -16.00
CA ILE A 414 5.59 -35.05 -17.26
C ILE A 414 4.36 -35.89 -17.66
N LEU A 415 4.13 -35.93 -18.96
CA LEU A 415 3.18 -36.82 -19.60
C LEU A 415 3.95 -37.71 -20.58
N GLN A 416 3.57 -38.98 -20.75
CA GLN A 416 4.21 -39.78 -21.80
C GLN A 416 3.90 -39.19 -23.18
N ARG A 417 4.85 -39.25 -24.10
CA ARG A 417 4.68 -38.70 -25.45
C ARG A 417 3.90 -39.64 -26.35
N SER A 418 4.23 -40.94 -26.34
CA SER A 418 3.59 -41.93 -27.20
C SER A 418 2.08 -41.93 -27.02
N GLY A 419 1.36 -41.62 -28.10
CA GLY A 419 -0.11 -41.54 -28.13
C GLY A 419 -0.69 -40.20 -27.67
N ASN A 420 0.10 -39.27 -27.13
CA ASN A 420 -0.37 -37.96 -26.69
C ASN A 420 0.15 -36.80 -27.55
N ASP A 421 1.05 -37.08 -28.48
CA ASP A 421 1.41 -36.15 -29.54
C ASP A 421 1.02 -36.71 -30.91
N ASN A 422 1.05 -35.83 -31.92
CA ASN A 422 0.85 -36.20 -33.31
C ASN A 422 2.01 -35.68 -34.16
N TRP A 423 3.25 -36.08 -33.87
CA TRP A 423 4.44 -35.52 -34.52
C TRP A 423 4.35 -35.49 -36.05
N TRP A 424 3.80 -36.56 -36.63
CA TRP A 424 3.67 -36.74 -38.07
C TRP A 424 2.36 -36.25 -38.68
N GLY A 425 1.41 -35.76 -37.87
CA GLY A 425 0.12 -35.25 -38.35
C GLY A 425 -0.18 -33.85 -37.80
N PRO A 426 -1.28 -33.22 -38.24
CA PRO A 426 -1.66 -31.92 -37.71
C PRO A 426 -1.99 -32.00 -36.21
N ILE A 427 -1.75 -30.92 -35.48
CA ILE A 427 -1.96 -30.88 -34.03
C ILE A 427 -2.48 -29.51 -33.59
N THR A 428 -3.33 -29.53 -32.58
CA THR A 428 -3.69 -28.34 -31.80
C THR A 428 -3.44 -28.63 -30.33
N ILE A 429 -2.80 -27.71 -29.65
CA ILE A 429 -2.52 -27.79 -28.21
C ILE A 429 -3.15 -26.55 -27.58
N ALA A 430 -4.00 -26.73 -26.59
CA ALA A 430 -4.56 -25.63 -25.80
C ALA A 430 -4.43 -25.89 -24.31
N LEU A 431 -4.28 -24.83 -23.53
CA LEU A 431 -4.25 -24.88 -22.06
C LEU A 431 -4.55 -23.50 -21.50
N GLU A 432 -4.85 -23.45 -20.21
CA GLU A 432 -4.94 -22.19 -19.46
C GLU A 432 -3.66 -21.99 -18.64
N LEU A 433 -3.11 -20.78 -18.71
CA LEU A 433 -1.83 -20.41 -18.11
C LEU A 433 -1.97 -19.18 -17.21
N HIS A 434 -1.35 -19.22 -16.04
CA HIS A 434 -1.11 -18.05 -15.21
C HIS A 434 0.37 -17.96 -14.85
N CYS A 435 0.92 -16.75 -14.79
CA CYS A 435 2.33 -16.49 -14.52
C CYS A 435 2.54 -15.72 -13.22
N ASN A 436 3.42 -16.20 -12.35
CA ASN A 436 3.78 -15.50 -11.12
C ASN A 436 4.85 -14.44 -11.44
N GLY A 437 4.41 -13.20 -11.63
CA GLY A 437 5.28 -12.07 -11.99
C GLY A 437 5.71 -12.07 -13.46
N VAL A 438 6.52 -11.08 -13.85
CA VAL A 438 6.89 -10.80 -15.26
C VAL A 438 8.12 -11.59 -15.70
N THR A 439 8.16 -12.01 -16.97
CA THR A 439 9.34 -12.64 -17.59
C THR A 439 10.46 -11.61 -17.75
N SER A 440 11.61 -11.85 -17.11
CA SER A 440 12.79 -10.99 -17.22
C SER A 440 13.26 -10.87 -18.66
N SER A 441 13.68 -9.67 -19.08
CA SER A 441 14.31 -9.46 -20.39
C SER A 441 15.83 -9.58 -20.28
N GLY A 442 16.45 -10.45 -21.07
CA GLY A 442 17.91 -10.63 -21.01
C GLY A 442 18.57 -11.18 -22.27
N ALA A 443 17.79 -11.49 -23.32
CA ALA A 443 18.22 -12.24 -24.52
C ALA A 443 18.85 -13.62 -24.25
N SER A 444 19.16 -13.95 -22.99
CA SER A 444 19.53 -15.28 -22.54
C SER A 444 18.35 -16.23 -22.69
N THR A 445 18.61 -17.37 -23.32
CA THR A 445 17.60 -18.42 -23.47
C THR A 445 17.20 -19.04 -22.12
N SER A 446 17.98 -18.83 -21.06
CA SER A 446 17.69 -19.32 -19.70
C SER A 446 16.56 -18.57 -18.99
N ASP A 447 16.26 -17.35 -19.43
CA ASP A 447 15.22 -16.51 -18.80
C ASP A 447 13.81 -16.80 -19.35
N ARG A 448 13.72 -17.67 -20.36
CA ARG A 448 12.45 -18.12 -20.95
C ARG A 448 11.66 -18.97 -19.96
N ARG A 449 10.34 -18.83 -19.98
CA ARG A 449 9.43 -19.67 -19.19
C ARG A 449 8.83 -20.75 -20.07
N GLY A 450 9.09 -22.02 -19.74
CA GLY A 450 8.54 -23.16 -20.46
C GLY A 450 7.11 -23.45 -20.07
N ILE A 451 6.27 -23.72 -21.07
CA ILE A 451 4.87 -24.10 -20.87
C ILE A 451 4.69 -25.57 -21.20
N LEU A 452 5.09 -25.97 -22.40
CA LEU A 452 5.06 -27.35 -22.86
C LEU A 452 6.26 -27.59 -23.78
N ALA A 453 6.96 -28.70 -23.63
CA ALA A 453 8.07 -29.01 -24.52
C ALA A 453 8.29 -30.50 -24.72
N PHE A 454 8.68 -30.91 -25.93
CA PHE A 454 9.27 -32.21 -26.21
C PHE A 454 10.18 -32.18 -27.44
N TYR A 455 11.13 -33.10 -27.48
CA TYR A 455 12.25 -33.11 -28.44
C TYR A 455 12.29 -34.44 -29.20
N PRO A 456 11.63 -34.60 -30.33
CA PRO A 456 11.78 -35.82 -31.11
C PRO A 456 13.21 -35.99 -31.64
N SER A 457 13.89 -34.90 -32.01
CA SER A 457 15.26 -34.90 -32.51
C SER A 457 16.13 -33.83 -31.81
N SER A 458 17.44 -33.77 -32.12
CA SER A 458 18.33 -32.71 -31.62
C SER A 458 18.19 -31.40 -32.39
N THR A 459 17.53 -31.43 -33.54
CA THR A 459 17.34 -30.28 -34.43
C THR A 459 15.91 -29.77 -34.44
N GLU A 460 14.97 -30.53 -33.87
CA GLU A 460 13.53 -30.25 -33.95
C GLU A 460 12.82 -30.52 -32.64
N PHE A 461 11.75 -29.76 -32.44
CA PHE A 461 11.06 -29.68 -31.18
C PHE A 461 9.62 -29.23 -31.34
N ALA A 462 8.80 -29.64 -30.37
CA ALA A 462 7.53 -29.01 -30.07
C ALA A 462 7.71 -28.20 -28.80
N VAL A 463 7.46 -26.90 -28.86
CA VAL A 463 7.60 -26.01 -27.71
C VAL A 463 6.49 -24.97 -27.70
N MET A 464 5.95 -24.76 -26.51
CA MET A 464 5.22 -23.57 -26.10
C MET A 464 6.02 -22.94 -24.97
N MET A 465 6.35 -21.65 -25.09
CA MET A 465 7.11 -20.92 -24.09
C MET A 465 6.77 -19.44 -24.11
N LEU A 466 7.09 -18.73 -23.03
CA LEU A 466 7.15 -17.27 -23.02
C LEU A 466 8.60 -16.85 -23.28
N ASP A 467 8.80 -16.00 -24.28
CA ASP A 467 10.13 -15.54 -24.67
C ASP A 467 10.65 -14.46 -23.71
N ALA A 468 11.97 -14.29 -23.66
CA ALA A 468 12.69 -13.39 -22.75
C ALA A 468 13.62 -12.41 -23.51
N SER A 469 13.56 -12.38 -24.84
CA SER A 469 14.26 -11.37 -25.63
C SER A 469 13.65 -9.99 -25.40
N SER A 470 14.45 -8.94 -25.57
CA SER A 470 14.03 -7.56 -25.35
C SER A 470 12.82 -7.14 -26.21
N THR A 471 12.62 -7.75 -27.37
CA THR A 471 11.51 -7.45 -28.29
C THR A 471 10.32 -8.39 -28.17
N GLN A 472 10.50 -9.56 -27.55
CA GLN A 472 9.45 -10.59 -27.42
C GLN A 472 9.13 -11.01 -25.98
N SER A 473 9.69 -10.31 -24.98
CA SER A 473 9.49 -10.62 -23.56
C SER A 473 8.01 -10.82 -23.20
N GLY A 474 7.69 -11.97 -22.61
CA GLY A 474 6.35 -12.35 -22.17
C GLY A 474 5.37 -12.74 -23.28
N ARG A 475 5.82 -12.78 -24.54
CA ARG A 475 5.00 -13.25 -25.67
C ARG A 475 5.05 -14.76 -25.79
N LEU A 476 3.90 -15.35 -26.12
CA LEU A 476 3.80 -16.76 -26.46
C LEU A 476 4.57 -17.03 -27.75
N ALA A 477 5.55 -17.92 -27.63
CA ALA A 477 6.31 -18.48 -28.73
C ALA A 477 5.94 -19.96 -28.90
N PHE A 478 5.63 -20.34 -30.13
CA PHE A 478 5.28 -21.71 -30.50
C PHE A 478 6.15 -22.20 -31.65
N ALA A 479 6.66 -23.42 -31.53
CA ALA A 479 7.22 -24.13 -32.67
C ALA A 479 6.84 -25.60 -32.59
N TYR A 480 6.51 -26.18 -33.74
CA TYR A 480 6.30 -27.62 -33.90
C TYR A 480 7.02 -28.06 -35.17
N GLY A 481 8.28 -28.47 -35.02
CA GLY A 481 9.20 -28.75 -36.12
C GLY A 481 10.59 -28.14 -35.87
N PRO A 482 11.23 -27.52 -36.88
CA PRO A 482 12.56 -26.93 -36.76
C PRO A 482 12.53 -25.66 -35.90
N ALA A 483 13.70 -25.06 -35.67
CA ALA A 483 13.89 -23.89 -34.81
C ALA A 483 13.35 -22.57 -35.37
N THR A 484 12.09 -22.58 -35.83
CA THR A 484 11.36 -21.43 -36.35
C THR A 484 10.15 -21.17 -35.46
N TYR A 485 10.20 -20.07 -34.70
CA TYR A 485 9.18 -19.72 -33.72
C TYR A 485 8.11 -18.81 -34.33
N ASN A 486 6.86 -19.20 -34.13
CA ASN A 486 5.70 -18.33 -34.28
C ASN A 486 5.52 -17.52 -32.99
N PHE A 487 5.40 -16.19 -33.10
CA PHE A 487 5.18 -15.32 -31.94
C PHE A 487 3.79 -14.69 -32.01
N TYR A 488 3.05 -14.77 -30.90
CA TYR A 488 1.81 -14.02 -30.75
C TYR A 488 2.07 -12.57 -30.33
N THR A 489 1.25 -11.62 -30.79
CA THR A 489 1.45 -10.19 -30.51
C THR A 489 1.20 -9.81 -29.04
N GLY A 490 0.21 -10.45 -28.41
CA GLY A 490 -0.15 -10.29 -27.00
C GLY A 490 0.82 -10.96 -26.03
N ARG A 491 0.81 -10.49 -24.77
CA ARG A 491 1.64 -10.99 -23.67
C ARG A 491 0.79 -11.79 -22.67
N VAL A 492 1.41 -12.72 -21.96
CA VAL A 492 0.79 -13.57 -20.92
C VAL A 492 1.20 -13.14 -19.49
N ASP A 493 2.11 -12.18 -19.39
CA ASP A 493 2.73 -11.73 -18.13
C ASP A 493 1.92 -10.62 -17.41
N ASP A 494 0.61 -10.78 -17.26
CA ASP A 494 -0.26 -9.76 -16.63
C ASP A 494 -0.89 -10.17 -15.28
N GLY A 495 -0.52 -11.35 -14.76
CA GLY A 495 -1.05 -11.89 -13.52
C GLY A 495 -2.48 -12.43 -13.63
N LYS A 496 -3.02 -12.60 -14.84
CA LYS A 496 -4.30 -13.26 -15.09
C LYS A 496 -4.10 -14.66 -15.64
N VAL A 497 -5.19 -15.43 -15.62
CA VAL A 497 -5.28 -16.69 -16.35
C VAL A 497 -5.61 -16.37 -17.81
N HIS A 498 -4.81 -16.89 -18.73
CA HIS A 498 -4.99 -16.78 -20.16
C HIS A 498 -5.27 -18.14 -20.79
N THR A 499 -6.18 -18.19 -21.77
CA THR A 499 -6.39 -19.38 -22.59
C THR A 499 -5.46 -19.32 -23.80
N LEU A 500 -4.52 -20.25 -23.88
CA LEU A 500 -3.55 -20.35 -24.96
C LEU A 500 -3.95 -21.48 -25.92
N ALA A 501 -3.80 -21.26 -27.21
CA ALA A 501 -3.95 -22.30 -28.23
C ALA A 501 -2.88 -22.16 -29.31
N CYS A 502 -2.25 -23.26 -29.66
CA CYS A 502 -1.22 -23.35 -30.69
C CYS A 502 -1.57 -24.45 -31.69
N VAL A 503 -1.46 -24.14 -32.98
CA VAL A 503 -1.83 -25.04 -34.07
C VAL A 503 -0.65 -25.22 -35.01
N SER A 504 -0.39 -26.47 -35.38
CA SER A 504 0.45 -26.82 -36.51
C SER A 504 -0.35 -27.69 -37.48
N ASP A 505 -0.60 -27.17 -38.67
CA ASP A 505 -1.32 -27.89 -39.74
C ASP A 505 -0.38 -28.67 -40.68
N THR A 506 0.85 -28.90 -40.21
CA THR A 506 1.99 -29.48 -40.95
C THR A 506 2.73 -28.54 -41.89
N VAL A 507 2.15 -27.37 -42.22
CA VAL A 507 2.74 -26.37 -43.14
C VAL A 507 3.09 -25.09 -42.41
N VAL A 508 2.23 -24.65 -41.49
CA VAL A 508 2.43 -23.44 -40.70
C VAL A 508 2.14 -23.67 -39.22
N ASN A 509 2.80 -22.86 -38.40
CA ASN A 509 2.53 -22.73 -36.99
C ASN A 509 1.74 -21.43 -36.75
N LYS A 510 0.71 -21.50 -35.91
CA LYS A 510 -0.09 -20.37 -35.44
C LYS A 510 -0.32 -20.45 -33.94
N SER A 511 -0.52 -19.31 -33.30
CA SER A 511 -0.90 -19.20 -31.90
C SER A 511 -2.06 -18.23 -31.72
N VAL A 512 -2.86 -18.45 -30.68
CA VAL A 512 -3.99 -17.61 -30.26
C VAL A 512 -3.95 -17.49 -28.74
N ILE A 513 -4.29 -16.30 -28.23
CA ILE A 513 -4.51 -16.05 -26.80
C ILE A 513 -5.90 -15.48 -26.61
N ASP A 514 -6.65 -15.99 -25.63
CA ASP A 514 -7.97 -15.54 -25.18
C ASP A 514 -9.01 -15.40 -26.30
N GLY A 515 -9.00 -16.33 -27.25
CA GLY A 515 -9.89 -16.29 -28.41
C GLY A 515 -9.69 -15.08 -29.33
N GLY A 516 -8.53 -14.42 -29.25
CA GLY A 516 -8.15 -13.33 -30.14
C GLY A 516 -7.92 -13.78 -31.59
N ALA A 517 -7.50 -12.83 -32.44
CA ALA A 517 -7.13 -13.14 -33.82
C ALA A 517 -5.85 -14.00 -33.84
N PRO A 518 -5.78 -15.07 -34.66
CA PRO A 518 -4.56 -15.87 -34.80
C PRO A 518 -3.34 -15.02 -35.20
N SER A 519 -2.18 -15.37 -34.65
CA SER A 519 -0.89 -14.82 -35.07
C SER A 519 -0.69 -14.99 -36.58
N ASN A 520 0.14 -14.14 -37.18
CA ASN A 520 0.62 -14.37 -38.55
C ASN A 520 1.28 -15.77 -38.65
N PRO A 521 0.79 -16.65 -39.54
CA PRO A 521 1.33 -18.00 -39.65
C PRO A 521 2.81 -17.99 -40.02
N THR A 522 3.57 -18.87 -39.37
CA THR A 522 5.01 -19.02 -39.61
C THR A 522 5.27 -20.37 -40.28
N PRO A 523 5.95 -20.42 -41.44
CA PRO A 523 6.24 -21.68 -42.11
C PRO A 523 6.98 -22.66 -41.20
N THR A 524 6.62 -23.93 -41.28
CA THR A 524 7.32 -25.03 -40.62
C THR A 524 7.61 -26.12 -41.66
N SER A 525 8.85 -26.62 -41.71
CA SER A 525 9.25 -27.72 -42.59
C SER A 525 9.58 -28.93 -41.73
N ARG A 526 8.84 -30.03 -41.87
CA ARG A 526 9.06 -31.24 -41.06
C ARG A 526 10.34 -32.00 -41.44
N PRO A 527 10.94 -32.76 -40.51
CA PRO A 527 12.02 -33.69 -40.83
C PRO A 527 11.52 -34.87 -41.65
N THR A 528 12.48 -35.53 -42.30
CA THR A 528 12.35 -36.89 -42.82
C THR A 528 11.93 -37.90 -41.71
N PRO A 529 11.13 -38.94 -42.05
CA PRO A 529 10.60 -39.96 -41.13
C PRO A 529 11.58 -40.82 -40.29
N ASP A 530 12.82 -40.42 -40.07
CA ASP A 530 13.91 -41.27 -39.56
C ASP A 530 14.67 -40.72 -38.33
N ARG A 531 14.23 -39.60 -37.75
CA ARG A 531 14.96 -38.87 -36.68
C ARG A 531 14.30 -38.83 -35.29
N ILE A 532 13.52 -39.83 -34.89
CA ILE A 532 13.03 -39.88 -33.50
C ILE A 532 14.05 -40.58 -32.60
N PHE A 533 14.64 -39.86 -31.65
CA PHE A 533 15.49 -40.47 -30.62
C PHE A 533 14.62 -41.21 -29.58
N SER A 534 15.02 -42.45 -29.27
CA SER A 534 14.34 -43.33 -28.30
C SER A 534 14.35 -42.78 -26.86
N ALA A 535 15.26 -41.86 -26.52
CA ALA A 535 15.36 -41.26 -25.19
C ALA A 535 14.30 -40.18 -24.91
N ASN A 536 13.60 -39.68 -25.93
CA ASN A 536 12.68 -38.55 -25.76
C ASN A 536 11.23 -39.02 -25.70
N THR A 537 10.87 -39.73 -24.64
CA THR A 537 9.56 -40.41 -24.51
C THR A 537 8.50 -39.61 -23.77
N VAL A 538 8.78 -38.34 -23.42
CA VAL A 538 7.95 -37.54 -22.52
C VAL A 538 7.68 -36.14 -23.08
N ILE A 539 6.50 -35.62 -22.72
CA ILE A 539 6.07 -34.23 -22.86
C ILE A 539 6.28 -33.58 -21.50
N TYR A 540 7.08 -32.53 -21.47
CA TYR A 540 7.32 -31.74 -20.28
C TYR A 540 6.27 -30.65 -20.14
N LEU A 541 5.70 -30.49 -18.95
CA LEU A 541 4.72 -29.47 -18.62
C LEU A 541 5.32 -28.50 -17.61
N GLY A 542 5.36 -27.22 -17.97
CA GLY A 542 5.85 -26.13 -17.12
C GLY A 542 7.37 -26.01 -16.99
N ARG A 543 8.15 -26.61 -17.90
CA ARG A 543 9.61 -26.40 -18.01
C ARG A 543 10.09 -26.23 -19.44
N GLY A 544 11.23 -25.59 -19.60
CA GLY A 544 11.62 -24.99 -20.88
C GLY A 544 12.13 -25.93 -21.95
N ALA A 545 11.99 -25.43 -23.16
CA ALA A 545 12.54 -25.93 -24.39
C ALA A 545 14.02 -26.35 -24.25
N GLY A 546 14.34 -27.63 -24.45
CA GLY A 546 15.67 -28.14 -24.78
C GLY A 546 16.37 -28.79 -23.61
N ILE A 547 15.67 -28.94 -22.48
CA ILE A 547 16.22 -29.42 -21.23
C ILE A 547 15.48 -30.67 -20.78
N THR A 548 16.24 -31.71 -20.41
CA THR A 548 15.74 -32.92 -19.75
C THR A 548 15.82 -32.84 -18.21
N THR A 549 16.52 -31.82 -17.70
CA THR A 549 16.76 -31.56 -16.27
C THR A 549 15.65 -30.72 -15.65
N ALA A 550 15.06 -31.16 -14.54
CA ALA A 550 14.09 -30.37 -13.79
C ALA A 550 14.72 -29.09 -13.22
N GLY A 551 13.92 -28.03 -13.12
CA GLY A 551 14.31 -26.77 -12.50
C GLY A 551 14.94 -25.72 -13.41
N GLN A 552 15.04 -25.95 -14.72
CA GLN A 552 15.50 -24.93 -15.67
C GLN A 552 14.35 -24.39 -16.52
N ARG A 553 14.34 -23.07 -16.75
CA ARG A 553 13.34 -22.39 -17.61
C ARG A 553 11.91 -22.73 -17.19
N MET A 554 11.68 -22.77 -15.89
CA MET A 554 10.41 -23.18 -15.32
C MET A 554 9.35 -22.13 -15.59
N LEU A 555 8.09 -22.56 -15.63
CA LEU A 555 6.96 -21.67 -15.79
C LEU A 555 6.91 -20.61 -14.68
N ASN A 556 7.11 -21.04 -13.44
CA ASN A 556 6.86 -20.25 -12.24
C ASN A 556 5.44 -19.68 -12.26
N GLY A 557 4.46 -20.57 -12.22
CA GLY A 557 3.07 -20.22 -12.40
C GLY A 557 2.19 -21.48 -12.43
N HIS A 558 1.03 -21.35 -13.04
CA HIS A 558 0.00 -22.39 -13.01
C HIS A 558 -0.39 -22.83 -14.42
N ILE A 559 -0.62 -24.13 -14.57
CA ILE A 559 -1.18 -24.74 -15.78
C ILE A 559 -2.48 -25.43 -15.40
N ARG A 560 -3.54 -25.24 -16.20
CA ARG A 560 -4.73 -26.08 -16.13
C ARG A 560 -5.31 -26.35 -17.52
N ASN A 561 -6.22 -27.31 -17.58
CA ASN A 561 -7.04 -27.61 -18.75
C ASN A 561 -6.23 -27.88 -20.04
N LEU A 562 -5.16 -28.69 -19.94
CA LEU A 562 -4.38 -29.11 -21.11
C LEU A 562 -5.24 -29.99 -22.00
N ARG A 563 -5.42 -29.56 -23.25
CA ARG A 563 -6.17 -30.23 -24.31
C ARG A 563 -5.29 -30.37 -25.54
N ILE A 564 -5.19 -31.57 -26.09
CA ILE A 564 -4.47 -31.84 -27.33
C ILE A 564 -5.42 -32.52 -28.29
N TRP A 565 -5.45 -32.02 -29.52
CA TRP A 565 -6.13 -32.65 -30.64
C TRP A 565 -5.10 -33.06 -31.67
N HIS A 566 -5.19 -34.30 -32.16
CA HIS A 566 -4.40 -34.83 -33.26
C HIS A 566 -4.95 -34.35 -34.63
N ARG A 567 -5.39 -33.08 -34.67
CA ARG A 567 -5.86 -32.37 -35.85
C ARG A 567 -5.63 -30.86 -35.69
N ALA A 568 -5.62 -30.15 -36.81
CA ALA A 568 -5.64 -28.70 -36.82
C ALA A 568 -7.09 -28.24 -36.63
N LEU A 569 -7.36 -27.49 -35.56
CA LEU A 569 -8.65 -26.86 -35.35
C LEU A 569 -8.80 -25.64 -36.28
N THR A 570 -10.03 -25.32 -36.66
CA THR A 570 -10.34 -24.11 -37.43
C THR A 570 -10.17 -22.87 -36.57
N ASP A 571 -9.97 -21.69 -37.19
CA ASP A 571 -9.91 -20.42 -36.45
C ASP A 571 -11.20 -20.17 -35.64
N ASN A 572 -12.34 -20.74 -36.03
CA ASN A 572 -13.61 -20.62 -35.30
C ASN A 572 -13.63 -21.54 -34.07
N GLN A 573 -13.19 -22.79 -34.22
CA GLN A 573 -13.04 -23.73 -33.11
C GLN A 573 -12.07 -23.21 -32.05
N ILE A 574 -10.94 -22.65 -32.47
CA ILE A 574 -9.94 -22.11 -31.54
C ILE A 574 -10.50 -20.92 -30.76
N ARG A 575 -11.24 -20.02 -31.42
CA ARG A 575 -11.88 -18.87 -30.75
C ARG A 575 -13.00 -19.28 -29.80
N GLY A 576 -13.61 -20.45 -30.03
CA GLY A 576 -14.59 -21.05 -29.14
C GLY A 576 -13.99 -21.71 -27.89
N LEU A 577 -12.66 -21.91 -27.83
CA LEU A 577 -12.00 -22.47 -26.66
C LEU A 577 -12.08 -21.47 -25.51
N ARG A 578 -12.95 -21.79 -24.55
CA ARG A 578 -13.02 -21.12 -23.25
C ARG A 578 -12.34 -21.95 -22.20
#